data_AF-A0A562LV58-F1
#
_entry.id   AF-A0A562LV58-F1
#
_cell.length_a   1.000
_cell.length_b   1.000
_cell.length_c   1.000
_cell.angle_alpha   90.00
_cell.angle_beta   90.00
_cell.angle_gamma   90.00
#
_symmetry.space_group_name_H-M   'P 1'
#
loop_
_entity.id
_entity.type
_entity.pdbx_description
1 polymer ?
#
loop_
_entity_poly.entity_id
_entity_poly.type
_entity_poly.pdbx_seq_one_letter_code
_entity_poly.pdbx_strand_id
1 'polypeptide(L)' 'MRKPAIHPDDFPIEANETTVTTNKGKPLANAESEPVADEIADRLNEQADREEHDKWSP' A
#
# COMPACT_ATOMS: atom_id res chain seq x y z
N MET A 1 -6.58 -20.01 -17.30
CA MET A 1 -6.83 -19.54 -15.92
C MET A 1 -6.88 -18.02 -15.94
N ARG A 2 -8.02 -17.40 -15.64
CA ARG A 2 -8.09 -15.94 -15.46
C ARG A 2 -7.42 -15.63 -14.12
N LYS A 3 -6.41 -14.75 -14.11
CA LYS A 3 -5.81 -14.26 -12.86
C LYS A 3 -6.90 -13.51 -12.08
N PRO A 4 -7.05 -13.71 -10.76
CA PRO A 4 -7.97 -12.91 -9.97
C PRO A 4 -7.62 -11.43 -10.13
N ALA A 5 -8.63 -10.58 -10.29
CA ALA A 5 -8.45 -9.15 -10.18
C ALA A 5 -7.94 -8.88 -8.76
N ILE A 6 -6.78 -8.26 -8.67
CA ILE A 6 -6.15 -7.86 -7.41
C ILE A 6 -6.61 -6.43 -7.15
N HIS A 7 -7.29 -6.23 -6.02
CA HIS A 7 -7.79 -4.95 -5.54
C HIS A 7 -6.73 -4.28 -4.63
N PRO A 8 -6.69 -2.94 -4.54
CA PRO A 8 -5.93 -2.20 -3.54
C PRO A 8 -6.22 -2.68 -2.12
N ASP A 9 -7.50 -2.90 -1.82
CA ASP A 9 -7.98 -3.46 -0.55
C ASP A 9 -7.48 -4.89 -0.28
N ASP A 10 -6.96 -5.61 -1.28
CA ASP A 10 -6.35 -6.92 -1.06
C ASP A 10 -4.96 -6.82 -0.40
N PHE A 11 -4.33 -5.63 -0.38
CA PHE A 11 -2.98 -5.41 0.17
C PHE A 11 -2.80 -4.06 0.89
N PRO A 12 -3.56 -3.78 1.97
CA PRO A 12 -3.30 -2.60 2.79
C PRO A 12 -1.84 -2.59 3.27
N ILE A 13 -1.17 -1.46 3.05
CA ILE A 13 0.16 -1.18 3.56
C ILE A 13 0.00 -0.54 4.94
N GLU A 14 0.78 -1.03 5.91
CA GLU A 14 0.77 -0.58 7.30
C GLU A 14 2.17 -0.14 7.71
N ALA A 15 2.25 0.92 8.49
CA ALA A 15 3.49 1.32 9.14
C ALA A 15 3.63 0.61 10.49
N ASN A 16 4.85 0.15 10.77
CA ASN A 16 5.23 -0.48 12.02
C ASN A 16 6.55 0.14 12.48
N GLU A 17 6.48 1.00 13.48
CA GLU A 17 7.60 1.84 13.92
C GLU A 17 8.20 2.57 12.69
N THR A 18 9.47 2.35 12.38
CA THR A 18 10.13 2.94 11.20
C THR A 18 10.02 2.09 9.94
N THR A 19 9.22 1.03 9.93
CA THR A 19 9.15 0.08 8.82
C THR A 19 7.80 0.12 8.15
N VAL A 20 7.78 0.23 6.83
CA VAL A 20 6.58 0.08 6.02
C VAL A 20 6.43 -1.39 5.67
N THR A 21 5.34 -2.00 6.09
CA THR A 21 5.05 -3.43 5.94
C THR A 21 3.74 -3.64 5.20
N THR A 22 3.60 -4.76 4.53
CA THR A 22 2.28 -5.18 4.03
C THR A 22 1.47 -5.79 5.17
N ASN A 23 0.14 -5.83 5.04
CA ASN A 23 -0.76 -6.58 5.94
C ASN A 23 -0.41 -8.07 6.17
N LYS A 24 0.50 -8.63 5.34
CA LYS A 24 1.05 -9.98 5.51
C LYS A 24 2.31 -10.00 6.39
N GLY A 25 2.64 -8.88 7.02
CA GLY A 25 3.84 -8.68 7.82
C GLY A 25 5.13 -8.69 7.01
N LYS A 26 5.06 -8.52 5.67
CA LYS A 26 6.27 -8.51 4.83
C LYS A 26 6.83 -7.09 4.78
N PRO A 27 8.09 -6.85 5.19
CA PRO A 27 8.70 -5.54 5.11
C PRO A 27 8.87 -5.13 3.65
N LEU A 28 8.41 -3.93 3.33
CA LEU A 28 8.47 -3.32 1.99
C LEU A 28 9.60 -2.29 1.92
N ALA A 29 9.69 -1.44 2.95
CA ALA A 29 10.68 -0.38 3.04
C ALA A 29 10.95 -0.01 4.51
N ASN A 30 12.08 0.64 4.76
CA ASN A 30 12.38 1.31 6.03
C ASN A 30 12.34 2.82 5.79
N ALA A 31 11.75 3.54 6.73
CA ALA A 31 11.73 4.98 6.81
C ALA A 31 12.78 5.46 7.82
N GLU A 32 13.11 6.75 7.74
CA GLU A 32 14.01 7.40 8.68
C GLU A 32 13.39 7.53 10.08
N SER A 33 12.06 7.65 10.15
CA SER A 33 11.31 7.80 11.40
C SER A 33 9.89 7.25 11.26
N GLU A 34 9.25 6.97 12.39
CA GLU A 34 7.87 6.48 12.47
C GLU A 34 6.85 7.36 11.72
N PRO A 35 6.81 8.70 11.91
CA PRO A 35 5.86 9.53 11.16
C PRO A 35 6.10 9.50 9.65
N VAL A 36 7.33 9.23 9.21
CA VAL A 36 7.65 9.06 7.78
C VAL A 36 7.18 7.70 7.28
N ALA A 37 7.24 6.65 8.10
CA ALA A 37 6.67 5.35 7.74
C ALA A 37 5.14 5.44 7.57
N ASP A 38 4.47 6.12 8.49
CA ASP A 38 3.02 6.39 8.41
C ASP A 38 2.66 7.15 7.13
N GLU A 39 3.33 8.26 6.85
CA GLU A 39 3.09 9.06 5.63
C GLU A 39 3.31 8.23 4.35
N ILE A 40 4.34 7.38 4.33
CA ILE A 40 4.61 6.50 3.19
C ILE A 40 3.51 5.45 3.05
N ALA A 41 3.05 4.84 4.14
CA ALA A 41 1.97 3.86 4.11
C ALA A 41 0.67 4.47 3.58
N ASP A 42 0.27 5.63 4.11
CA ASP A 42 -0.92 6.37 3.68
C ASP A 42 -0.85 6.73 2.19
N ARG A 43 0.29 7.27 1.74
CA ARG A 43 0.47 7.63 0.33
C ARG A 43 0.43 6.43 -0.60
N LEU A 44 1.01 5.29 -0.20
CA LEU A 44 0.98 4.06 -0.99
C LEU A 44 -0.45 3.52 -1.10
N ASN A 45 -1.22 3.57 -0.02
CA ASN A 45 -2.62 3.19 -0.02
C ASN A 45 -3.46 4.14 -0.91
N GLU A 46 -3.27 5.47 -0.81
CA GLU A 46 -3.96 6.45 -1.67
C GLU A 46 -3.64 6.26 -3.16
N GLN A 47 -2.38 5.96 -3.49
CA GLN A 47 -1.98 5.72 -4.88
C GLN A 47 -2.65 4.45 -5.42
N ALA A 48 -2.71 3.38 -4.63
CA ALA A 48 -3.35 2.13 -5.03
C ALA A 48 -4.86 2.33 -5.27
N ASP A 49 -5.54 3.09 -4.41
CA ASP A 49 -6.95 3.51 -4.58
C ASP A 49 -7.15 4.27 -5.90
N ARG A 50 -6.29 5.27 -6.17
CA ARG A 50 -6.34 6.04 -7.42
C ARG A 50 -6.11 5.18 -8.65
N GLU A 51 -5.14 4.26 -8.63
CA GLU A 51 -4.84 3.37 -9.75
C GLU A 51 -5.99 2.39 -10.05
N GLU A 52 -6.78 2.00 -9.05
CA GLU A 52 -8.02 1.24 -9.27
C GLU A 52 -9.10 2.11 -9.91
N HIS A 53 -9.32 3.31 -9.37
CA HIS A 53 -10.29 4.26 -9.90
C HIS A 53 -9.98 4.68 -11.34
N ASP A 54 -8.71 4.87 -11.69
CA ASP A 54 -8.29 5.30 -13.04
C ASP A 54 -8.30 4.16 -14.07
N LYS A 55 -8.34 2.91 -13.61
CA LYS A 55 -8.51 1.73 -14.48
C LYS A 55 -9.88 1.71 -15.18
N TRP A 56 -10.81 2.57 -14.75
CA TRP A 56 -12.18 2.69 -15.26
C TRP A 56 -12.45 4.07 -15.90
N SER A 57 -11.42 4.87 -16.19
CA SER A 57 -11.56 6.02 -17.09
C SER A 57 -11.62 5.51 -18.55
N PRO A 58 -12.70 5.80 -19.31
CA PRO A 58 -12.87 5.35 -20.70
C PRO A 58 -11.85 5.93 -21.68
#